data_AF-K1Q933-F1
#
_entry.id   AF-K1Q933-F1
#
_cell.length_a   1.000
_cell.length_b   1.000
_cell.length_c   1.000
_cell.angle_alpha   90.00
_cell.angle_beta   90.00
_cell.angle_gamma   90.00
#
_symmetry.space_group_name_H-M   'P 1'
#
loop_
_entity.id
_entity.type
_entity.pdbx_description
1 polymer ?
#
loop_
_entity_poly.entity_id
_entity_poly.type
_entity_poly.pdbx_seq_one_letter_code
_entity_poly.pdbx_strand_id
1 'polypeptide(L)'
;HRVDFRNYGSYRPDVIVRRKALMRNDGLGQEHIFHHHGDKYTQNHISWYDEHYNGRYKENTLPSLRDWNSHKLSWAPEKSDHPIQGNPTNFGLHEKLQSKWKDQIADEVKGDYLSTYQNSFVGHPKENLVRNRYAFSKDMSTTLHPYNKVNKDLHLRNACVFKSPEKLPDLVYT
;
A
#
# COMPACT_ATOMS: atom_id res chain seq x y z
N HIS A 1 -66.27 40.23 -24.45
CA HIS A 1 -65.08 40.11 -25.32
C HIS A 1 -63.88 39.80 -24.43
N ARG A 2 -63.48 38.52 -24.32
CA ARG A 2 -62.37 38.05 -23.47
C ARG A 2 -61.12 37.97 -24.34
N VAL A 3 -60.13 38.81 -24.09
CA VAL A 3 -58.94 38.98 -24.94
C VAL A 3 -57.68 38.66 -24.14
N ASP A 4 -57.73 37.59 -23.35
CA ASP A 4 -56.78 37.50 -22.23
C ASP A 4 -55.60 36.56 -22.53
N PHE A 5 -55.56 35.90 -23.69
CA PHE A 5 -54.36 35.15 -24.09
C PHE A 5 -54.28 34.91 -25.61
N ARG A 6 -53.16 35.31 -26.23
CA ARG A 6 -52.82 35.01 -27.62
C ARG A 6 -51.57 34.13 -27.62
N ASN A 7 -51.68 32.90 -28.11
CA ASN A 7 -50.56 31.96 -28.14
C ASN A 7 -49.59 32.33 -29.27
N TYR A 8 -48.47 32.95 -28.93
CA TYR A 8 -47.37 33.21 -29.84
C TYR A 8 -46.48 31.96 -29.85
N GLY A 9 -46.72 31.03 -30.79
CA GLY A 9 -46.14 29.67 -30.80
C GLY A 9 -44.61 29.54 -30.82
N SER A 10 -43.86 30.65 -30.88
CA SER A 10 -42.40 30.71 -30.81
C SER A 10 -41.86 31.48 -29.61
N TYR A 11 -42.73 31.98 -28.72
CA TYR A 11 -42.32 32.80 -27.58
C TYR A 11 -41.67 31.93 -26.50
N ARG A 12 -40.39 32.19 -26.24
CA ARG A 12 -39.67 31.63 -25.09
C ARG A 12 -39.67 32.67 -23.97
N PRO A 13 -39.84 32.26 -22.70
CA PRO A 13 -39.65 33.16 -21.56
C PRO A 13 -38.26 33.79 -21.61
N ASP A 14 -38.13 35.01 -21.08
CA ASP A 14 -36.86 35.71 -20.98
C ASP A 14 -35.78 34.86 -20.27
N VAL A 15 -34.52 35.07 -20.62
CA VAL A 15 -33.34 34.35 -20.08
C VAL A 15 -33.34 34.36 -18.55
N ILE A 16 -33.72 35.49 -17.94
CA ILE A 16 -33.78 35.64 -16.48
C ILE A 16 -34.83 34.69 -15.88
N VAL A 17 -36.01 34.61 -16.51
CA VAL A 17 -37.10 33.73 -16.06
C VAL A 17 -36.69 32.26 -16.19
N ARG A 18 -36.04 31.89 -17.31
CA ARG A 18 -35.55 30.53 -17.51
C ARG A 18 -34.47 30.15 -16.48
N ARG A 19 -33.53 31.06 -16.18
CA ARG A 19 -32.49 30.82 -15.18
C ARG A 19 -33.08 30.62 -13.78
N LYS A 20 -34.06 31.44 -13.38
CA LYS A 20 -34.76 31.28 -12.10
C LYS A 20 -35.53 29.97 -12.02
N ALA A 21 -36.19 29.56 -13.10
CA ALA A 21 -36.89 28.28 -13.15
C ALA A 21 -35.94 27.08 -13.06
N LEU A 22 -34.77 27.16 -13.71
CA LEU A 22 -33.73 26.14 -13.61
C LEU A 22 -33.19 26.03 -12.17
N MET A 23 -32.81 27.16 -11.56
CA MET A 23 -32.33 27.19 -10.17
C MET A 23 -33.37 26.65 -9.17
N ARG A 24 -34.66 26.84 -9.44
CA ARG A 24 -35.73 26.26 -8.61
C ARG A 24 -35.83 24.74 -8.76
N ASN A 25 -35.48 24.21 -9.94
CA ASN A 25 -35.49 22.78 -10.23
C ASN A 25 -34.20 22.07 -9.80
N ASP A 26 -33.10 22.79 -9.61
CA ASP A 26 -31.82 22.23 -9.14
C ASP A 26 -31.90 21.63 -7.72
N GLY A 27 -32.98 21.92 -6.98
CA GLY A 27 -33.25 21.33 -5.67
C GLY A 27 -32.38 21.91 -4.56
N LEU A 28 -32.40 21.24 -3.40
CA LEU A 28 -31.58 21.60 -2.25
C LEU A 28 -30.32 20.73 -2.25
N GLY A 29 -29.15 21.32 -2.01
CA GLY A 29 -27.89 20.60 -1.94
C GLY A 29 -27.86 19.54 -0.83
N GLN A 30 -27.05 18.50 -1.03
CA GLN A 30 -26.88 17.38 -0.09
C GLN A 30 -26.40 17.87 1.29
N GLU A 31 -25.59 18.93 1.28
CA GLU A 31 -25.09 19.63 2.46
C GLU A 31 -26.21 20.07 3.41
N HIS A 32 -27.35 20.49 2.88
CA HIS A 32 -28.45 20.99 3.69
C HIS A 32 -29.42 19.90 4.16
N ILE A 33 -29.37 18.71 3.53
CA ILE A 33 -30.26 17.59 3.85
C ILE A 33 -29.59 16.61 4.81
N PHE A 34 -28.30 16.32 4.61
CA PHE A 34 -27.64 15.20 5.27
C PHE A 34 -26.53 15.61 6.25
N HIS A 35 -26.04 16.84 6.21
CA HIS A 35 -24.97 17.25 7.12
C HIS A 35 -25.57 17.74 8.44
N HIS A 36 -25.17 17.10 9.54
CA HIS A 36 -25.58 17.46 10.88
C HIS A 36 -24.47 18.26 11.56
N HIS A 37 -24.78 19.50 11.97
CA HIS A 37 -23.83 20.40 12.65
C HIS A 37 -22.58 20.73 11.81
N GLY A 38 -22.79 21.02 10.52
CA GLY A 38 -21.70 21.22 9.57
C GLY A 38 -20.96 19.91 9.31
N ASP A 39 -19.63 19.97 9.32
CA ASP A 39 -18.79 18.81 8.96
C ASP A 39 -18.39 17.94 10.17
N LYS A 40 -19.09 18.09 11.30
CA LYS A 40 -18.73 17.45 12.58
C LYS A 40 -18.58 15.93 12.48
N TYR A 41 -19.25 15.26 11.55
CA TYR A 41 -19.23 13.79 11.44
C TYR A 41 -18.54 13.26 10.18
N THR A 42 -17.89 14.13 9.41
CA THR A 42 -17.30 13.75 8.11
C THR A 42 -16.07 12.86 8.23
N GLN A 43 -15.29 13.01 9.31
CA GLN A 43 -13.99 12.33 9.51
C GLN A 43 -14.07 11.11 10.45
N ASN A 44 -15.24 10.49 10.57
CA ASN A 44 -15.47 9.31 11.41
C ASN A 44 -15.03 8.01 10.71
N HIS A 45 -13.75 7.90 10.35
CA HIS A 45 -13.22 6.71 9.66
C HIS A 45 -12.62 5.67 10.62
N ILE A 46 -12.43 6.03 11.88
CA ILE A 46 -11.83 5.15 12.90
C ILE A 46 -12.95 4.38 13.59
N SER A 47 -12.88 3.05 13.54
CA SER A 47 -13.79 2.18 14.27
C SER A 47 -13.32 1.99 15.72
N TRP A 48 -14.22 1.61 16.62
CA TRP A 48 -13.87 1.24 17.99
C TRP A 48 -12.86 0.08 18.05
N TYR A 49 -12.95 -0.84 17.08
CA TYR A 49 -11.98 -1.93 16.93
C TYR A 49 -10.59 -1.39 16.59
N ASP A 50 -10.50 -0.51 15.58
CA ASP A 50 -9.26 0.16 15.18
C ASP A 50 -8.65 0.95 16.34
N GLU A 51 -9.48 1.69 17.08
CA GLU A 51 -9.04 2.44 18.25
C GLU A 51 -8.40 1.56 19.32
N HIS A 52 -9.09 0.48 19.71
CA HIS A 52 -8.66 -0.38 20.81
C HIS A 52 -7.44 -1.23 20.45
N TYR A 53 -7.43 -1.85 19.27
CA TYR A 53 -6.35 -2.77 18.88
C TYR A 53 -5.08 -2.04 18.49
N ASN A 54 -5.18 -0.85 17.87
CA ASN A 54 -4.02 -0.07 17.46
C ASN A 54 -3.55 0.93 18.52
N GLY A 55 -4.15 0.92 19.71
CA GLY A 55 -3.71 1.75 20.83
C GLY A 55 -3.90 3.25 20.60
N ARG A 56 -4.87 3.64 19.77
CA ARG A 56 -5.13 5.05 19.40
C ARG A 56 -5.78 5.86 20.50
N TYR A 57 -6.11 5.27 21.64
CA TYR A 57 -6.56 6.02 22.84
C TYR A 57 -5.57 7.12 23.26
N LYS A 58 -4.29 7.03 22.85
CA LYS A 58 -3.27 8.07 23.08
C LYS A 58 -3.47 9.32 22.22
N GLU A 59 -4.12 9.19 21.06
CA GLU A 59 -4.49 10.29 20.16
C GLU A 59 -5.76 11.00 20.66
N ASN A 60 -6.42 10.43 21.68
CA ASN A 60 -7.72 10.89 22.12
C ASN A 60 -7.62 12.24 22.85
N THR A 61 -8.09 13.29 22.18
CA THR A 61 -8.27 14.62 22.75
C THR A 61 -9.65 14.72 23.38
N LEU A 62 -9.88 13.92 24.43
CA LEU A 62 -11.13 14.02 25.20
C LEU A 62 -11.21 15.40 25.86
N PRO A 63 -12.42 15.98 25.96
CA PRO A 63 -12.66 17.13 26.83
C PRO A 63 -12.18 16.84 28.26
N SER A 64 -11.56 17.83 28.90
CA SER A 64 -10.76 17.62 30.11
C SER A 64 -11.52 17.04 31.31
N LEU A 65 -12.85 17.28 31.43
CA LEU A 65 -13.69 16.73 32.49
C LEU A 65 -15.12 16.44 32.00
N ARG A 66 -15.74 15.43 32.62
CA ARG A 66 -17.17 15.10 32.49
C ARG A 66 -17.97 15.82 33.57
N ASP A 67 -19.13 16.33 33.22
CA ASP A 67 -20.07 17.00 34.12
C ASP A 67 -21.40 16.23 34.21
N TRP A 68 -22.10 16.33 35.35
CA TRP A 68 -23.42 15.73 35.50
C TRP A 68 -24.45 16.55 34.72
N ASN A 69 -25.06 15.95 33.69
CA ASN A 69 -26.11 16.57 32.91
C ASN A 69 -27.48 16.20 33.49
N SER A 70 -28.13 17.15 34.17
CA SER A 70 -29.44 16.95 34.80
C SER A 70 -30.57 16.62 33.80
N HIS A 71 -30.47 17.08 32.55
CA HIS A 71 -31.48 16.81 31.53
C HIS A 71 -31.39 15.38 30.99
N LYS A 72 -30.17 14.86 30.86
CA LYS A 72 -29.91 13.49 30.42
C LYS A 72 -29.83 12.48 31.57
N LEU A 73 -29.75 12.97 32.82
CA LEU A 73 -29.49 12.18 34.02
C LEU A 73 -28.26 11.27 33.86
N SER A 74 -27.21 11.79 33.21
CA SER A 74 -25.96 11.06 32.94
C SER A 74 -24.74 11.98 33.01
N TRP A 75 -23.56 11.39 33.15
CA TRP A 75 -22.30 12.12 33.01
C TRP A 75 -22.03 12.37 31.52
N ALA A 76 -21.84 13.63 31.14
CA ALA A 76 -21.55 14.03 29.77
C ALA A 76 -20.27 14.88 29.70
N PRO A 77 -19.49 14.81 28.62
CA PRO A 77 -19.68 13.90 27.49
C PRO A 77 -19.26 12.46 27.81
N GLU A 78 -19.98 11.50 27.23
CA GLU A 78 -19.50 10.12 27.20
C GLU A 78 -18.42 9.95 26.13
N LYS A 79 -17.59 8.91 26.27
CA LYS A 79 -16.59 8.55 25.25
C LYS A 79 -17.24 8.35 23.87
N SER A 80 -18.44 7.77 23.85
CA SER A 80 -19.26 7.54 22.65
C SER A 80 -19.72 8.83 21.96
N ASP A 81 -19.85 9.94 22.70
CA ASP A 81 -20.27 11.22 22.14
C ASP A 81 -19.16 11.89 21.31
N HIS A 82 -17.89 11.52 21.57
CA HIS A 82 -16.70 12.11 20.96
C HIS A 82 -15.81 11.00 20.38
N PRO A 83 -16.25 10.35 19.27
CA PRO A 83 -15.41 9.37 18.60
C PRO A 83 -14.13 10.03 18.11
N ILE A 84 -13.02 9.28 18.11
CA ILE A 84 -11.76 9.76 17.55
C ILE A 84 -11.94 9.95 16.05
N GLN A 85 -11.57 11.13 15.55
CA GLN A 85 -11.69 11.51 14.15
C GLN A 85 -10.33 11.54 13.49
N GLY A 86 -10.28 11.15 12.22
CA GLY A 86 -9.06 11.19 11.44
C GLY A 86 -8.92 10.01 10.49
N ASN A 87 -7.69 9.80 10.03
CA ASN A 87 -7.41 8.76 9.05
C ASN A 87 -7.37 7.36 9.71
N PRO A 88 -8.01 6.37 9.10
CA PRO A 88 -7.98 4.99 9.59
C PRO A 88 -6.58 4.39 9.41
N THR A 89 -6.26 3.36 10.19
CA THR A 89 -4.91 2.75 10.17
C THR A 89 -4.60 2.11 8.81
N ASN A 90 -5.61 1.49 8.18
CA ASN A 90 -5.57 0.85 6.86
C ASN A 90 -4.43 -0.16 6.58
N PHE A 91 -3.45 -0.33 7.47
CA PHE A 91 -2.35 -1.29 7.44
C PHE A 91 -1.62 -1.39 6.09
N GLY A 92 -1.47 -0.30 5.35
CA GLY A 92 -0.81 -0.31 4.05
C GLY A 92 -1.68 -0.87 2.90
N LEU A 93 -2.95 -1.20 3.15
CA LEU A 93 -3.84 -1.82 2.16
C LEU A 93 -4.10 -0.87 0.99
N HIS A 94 -4.27 0.42 1.27
CA HIS A 94 -4.53 1.42 0.26
C HIS A 94 -3.33 1.55 -0.69
N GLU A 95 -2.12 1.65 -0.14
CA GLU A 95 -0.86 1.74 -0.85
C GLU A 95 -0.62 0.49 -1.70
N LYS A 96 -0.91 -0.69 -1.16
CA LYS A 96 -0.82 -1.97 -1.88
C LYS A 96 -1.77 -2.02 -3.07
N LEU A 97 -3.02 -1.59 -2.89
CA LEU A 97 -4.01 -1.56 -3.97
C LEU A 97 -3.64 -0.52 -5.04
N GLN A 98 -3.17 0.66 -4.63
CA GLN A 98 -2.66 1.65 -5.56
C GLN A 98 -1.48 1.13 -6.39
N SER A 99 -0.51 0.44 -5.76
CA SER A 99 0.59 -0.20 -6.48
C SER A 99 0.07 -1.21 -7.48
N LYS A 100 -0.84 -2.10 -7.04
CA LYS A 100 -1.45 -3.11 -7.91
C LYS A 100 -2.14 -2.48 -9.13
N TRP A 101 -2.90 -1.40 -8.94
CA TRP A 101 -3.58 -0.72 -10.06
C TRP A 101 -2.58 -0.07 -11.02
N LYS A 102 -1.49 0.52 -10.51
CA LYS A 102 -0.41 1.04 -11.35
C LYS A 102 0.23 -0.07 -12.18
N ASP A 103 0.48 -1.23 -11.58
CA ASP A 103 1.05 -2.38 -12.27
C ASP A 103 0.09 -2.89 -13.36
N GLN A 104 -1.22 -2.94 -13.09
CA GLN A 104 -2.24 -3.32 -14.07
C GLN A 104 -2.31 -2.36 -15.26
N ILE A 105 -2.29 -1.05 -15.01
CA ILE A 105 -2.25 -0.03 -16.07
C ILE A 105 -0.98 -0.18 -16.91
N ALA A 106 0.16 -0.45 -16.27
CA ALA A 106 1.42 -0.67 -16.98
C ALA A 106 1.40 -1.95 -17.81
N ASP A 107 0.74 -3.02 -17.33
CA ASP A 107 0.60 -4.28 -18.04
C ASP A 107 -0.36 -4.17 -19.25
N GLU A 108 -1.43 -3.38 -19.16
CA GLU A 108 -2.34 -3.10 -20.30
C GLU A 108 -1.60 -2.49 -21.51
N VAL A 109 -0.54 -1.72 -21.27
CA VAL A 109 0.28 -1.10 -22.34
C VAL A 109 1.16 -2.13 -23.07
N LYS A 110 1.45 -3.29 -22.47
CA LYS A 110 2.45 -4.24 -23.01
C LYS A 110 1.98 -5.06 -24.22
N GLY A 111 0.69 -5.02 -24.56
CA GLY A 111 0.10 -5.63 -25.76
C GLY A 111 -0.13 -7.14 -25.69
N ASP A 112 -1.00 -7.66 -26.57
CA ASP A 112 -1.56 -9.03 -26.49
C ASP A 112 -0.57 -10.18 -26.79
N TYR A 113 0.61 -9.87 -27.33
CA TYR A 113 1.57 -10.87 -27.81
C TYR A 113 2.57 -11.35 -26.76
N LEU A 114 2.46 -10.89 -25.51
CA LEU A 114 3.35 -11.33 -24.43
C LEU A 114 2.78 -12.55 -23.73
N SER A 115 3.56 -13.63 -23.73
CA SER A 115 3.25 -14.81 -22.93
C SER A 115 3.47 -14.55 -21.43
N THR A 116 2.69 -15.23 -20.59
CA THR A 116 2.88 -15.24 -19.12
C THR A 116 4.29 -15.67 -18.72
N TYR A 117 4.91 -16.56 -19.50
CA TYR A 117 6.28 -16.99 -19.28
C TYR A 117 7.28 -15.84 -19.47
N GLN A 118 7.13 -15.05 -20.54
CA GLN A 118 8.02 -13.92 -20.81
C GLN A 118 7.88 -12.80 -19.76
N ASN A 119 6.68 -12.59 -19.23
CA ASN A 119 6.45 -11.61 -18.15
C ASN A 119 6.94 -12.07 -16.77
N SER A 120 6.91 -13.37 -16.49
CA SER A 120 7.32 -13.93 -15.18
C SER A 120 8.79 -14.34 -15.12
N PHE A 121 9.47 -14.45 -16.27
CA PHE A 121 10.88 -14.82 -16.32
C PHE A 121 11.76 -13.70 -15.76
N VAL A 122 12.28 -13.90 -14.55
CA VAL A 122 13.29 -13.03 -13.97
C VAL A 122 14.64 -13.40 -14.55
N GLY A 123 15.18 -12.54 -15.42
CA GLY A 123 16.53 -12.70 -15.95
C GLY A 123 17.55 -12.71 -14.80
N HIS A 124 18.31 -13.80 -14.68
CA HIS A 124 19.38 -13.88 -13.69
C HIS A 124 20.46 -12.83 -13.99
N PRO A 125 21.03 -12.17 -12.96
CA PRO A 125 22.10 -11.22 -13.17
C PRO A 125 23.27 -11.91 -13.89
N LYS A 126 23.84 -11.22 -14.89
CA LYS A 126 24.90 -11.79 -15.74
C LYS A 126 26.14 -12.20 -14.94
N GLU A 127 26.40 -11.52 -13.82
CA GLU A 127 27.41 -11.84 -12.80
C GLU A 127 27.34 -13.32 -12.36
N ASN A 128 26.13 -13.87 -12.19
CA ASN A 128 25.94 -15.26 -11.74
C ASN A 128 26.16 -16.28 -12.86
N LEU A 129 26.10 -15.87 -14.13
CA LEU A 129 26.29 -16.75 -15.28
C LEU A 129 27.78 -16.99 -15.54
N VAL A 130 28.64 -16.03 -15.19
CA VAL A 130 30.09 -16.10 -15.40
C VAL A 130 30.77 -16.44 -14.08
N ARG A 131 30.96 -17.74 -13.82
CA ARG A 131 31.91 -18.16 -12.76
C ARG A 131 33.32 -17.85 -13.23
N ASN A 132 33.95 -16.83 -12.65
CA ASN A 132 35.40 -16.61 -12.78
C ASN A 132 36.12 -17.88 -12.30
N ARG A 133 36.65 -18.66 -13.24
CA ARG A 133 37.46 -19.84 -12.94
C ARG A 133 38.91 -19.38 -12.84
N TYR A 134 39.40 -19.28 -11.63
CA TYR A 134 40.83 -19.09 -11.40
C TYR A 134 41.53 -20.44 -11.54
N ALA A 135 42.57 -20.49 -12.36
CA ALA A 135 43.46 -21.64 -12.38
C ALA A 135 44.23 -21.67 -11.06
N PHE A 136 44.23 -22.81 -10.37
CA PHE A 136 45.14 -23.01 -9.25
C PHE A 136 46.58 -23.05 -9.79
N SER A 137 47.52 -22.55 -8.99
CA SER A 137 48.93 -22.60 -9.32
C SER A 137 49.38 -24.07 -9.52
N LYS A 138 50.32 -24.29 -10.45
CA LYS A 138 50.67 -25.63 -10.94
C LYS A 138 51.24 -26.54 -9.84
N ASP A 139 51.90 -25.95 -8.87
CA ASP A 139 52.41 -26.50 -7.61
C ASP A 139 51.32 -26.91 -6.61
N MET A 140 50.07 -26.47 -6.81
CA MET A 140 48.91 -26.87 -6.02
C MET A 140 47.96 -27.80 -6.78
N SER A 141 48.27 -28.11 -8.06
CA SER A 141 47.49 -29.03 -8.89
C SER A 141 47.76 -30.50 -8.51
N THR A 142 46.71 -31.21 -8.10
CA THR A 142 46.79 -32.66 -7.80
C THR A 142 47.00 -33.51 -9.06
N THR A 143 46.71 -32.98 -10.25
CA THR A 143 46.83 -33.68 -11.54
C THR A 143 48.29 -33.84 -11.99
N LEU A 144 49.19 -32.98 -11.49
CA LEU A 144 50.60 -32.92 -11.90
C LEU A 144 51.58 -33.36 -10.80
N HIS A 145 51.09 -33.84 -9.65
CA HIS A 145 51.95 -34.50 -8.67
C HIS A 145 52.09 -35.98 -9.03
N PRO A 146 53.26 -36.44 -9.54
CA PRO A 146 53.52 -37.88 -9.73
C PRO A 146 53.65 -38.66 -8.40
N TYR A 147 53.35 -38.03 -7.26
CA TYR A 147 53.47 -38.63 -5.94
C TYR A 147 52.13 -39.22 -5.49
N ASN A 148 51.78 -40.41 -5.97
CA ASN A 148 51.00 -41.34 -5.15
C ASN A 148 51.19 -42.80 -5.58
N LYS A 149 52.44 -43.26 -5.64
CA LYS A 149 52.75 -44.70 -5.75
C LYS A 149 53.72 -45.21 -4.70
N VAL A 150 54.16 -44.38 -3.75
CA VAL A 150 55.11 -44.83 -2.73
C VAL A 150 54.70 -44.31 -1.36
N ASN A 151 54.19 -45.24 -0.54
CA ASN A 151 53.77 -45.05 0.84
C ASN A 151 54.99 -44.88 1.78
N LYS A 152 55.86 -43.89 1.51
CA LYS A 152 57.13 -43.67 2.24
C LYS A 152 57.39 -42.23 2.70
N ASP A 153 56.48 -41.29 2.50
CA ASP A 153 56.65 -39.96 3.12
C ASP A 153 56.26 -40.00 4.60
N LEU A 154 57.25 -40.30 5.43
CA LEU A 154 57.15 -40.35 6.89
C LEU A 154 56.73 -38.98 7.47
N HIS A 155 57.05 -37.89 6.80
CA HIS A 155 56.79 -36.51 7.23
C HIS A 155 55.30 -36.09 7.15
N LEU A 156 54.46 -36.88 6.47
CA LEU A 156 53.03 -36.61 6.31
C LEU A 156 52.16 -37.57 7.13
N ARG A 157 52.76 -38.55 7.83
CA ARG A 157 52.00 -39.42 8.74
C ARG A 157 51.45 -38.58 9.88
N ASN A 158 50.13 -38.58 10.02
CA ASN A 158 49.36 -37.84 11.03
C ASN A 158 49.21 -36.33 10.78
N ALA A 159 49.68 -35.80 9.65
CA ALA A 159 49.37 -34.44 9.25
C ALA A 159 48.06 -34.43 8.46
N CYS A 160 47.01 -33.82 9.01
CA CYS A 160 45.76 -33.61 8.27
C CYS A 160 45.95 -32.43 7.30
N VAL A 161 46.52 -32.71 6.13
CA VAL A 161 46.61 -31.72 5.06
C VAL A 161 45.28 -31.73 4.32
N PHE A 162 44.26 -31.12 4.91
CA PHE A 162 43.02 -30.78 4.20
C PHE A 162 43.38 -29.79 3.08
N LYS A 163 43.71 -30.31 1.89
CA LYS A 163 43.77 -29.50 0.68
C LYS A 163 42.33 -29.36 0.19
N SER A 164 41.78 -28.18 0.47
CA SER A 164 40.47 -27.71 0.00
C SER A 164 40.24 -28.03 -1.49
N PRO A 165 38.97 -28.18 -1.92
CA PRO A 165 38.03 -27.06 -1.84
C PRO A 165 36.78 -27.40 -1.03
N GLU A 166 36.84 -27.22 0.28
CA GLU A 166 35.68 -27.24 1.19
C GLU A 166 35.68 -26.07 2.18
N LYS A 167 36.48 -25.01 1.96
CA LYS A 167 36.18 -23.77 2.67
C LYS A 167 34.97 -23.13 1.98
N LEU A 168 33.78 -23.40 2.51
CA LEU A 168 32.57 -22.65 2.17
C LEU A 168 32.86 -21.15 2.38
N PRO A 169 32.39 -20.27 1.49
CA PRO A 169 32.57 -18.85 1.67
C PRO A 169 31.97 -18.41 3.00
N ASP A 170 32.66 -17.50 3.70
CA ASP A 170 32.16 -16.93 4.94
C ASP A 170 30.83 -16.20 4.63
N LEU A 171 29.72 -16.70 5.16
CA LEU A 171 28.42 -16.06 5.04
C LEU A 171 28.45 -14.77 5.85
N VAL A 172 28.62 -13.65 5.15
CA VAL A 172 28.40 -12.33 5.72
C VAL A 172 26.89 -12.17 5.91
N TYR A 173 26.43 -12.31 7.15
CA TYR A 173 25.07 -11.93 7.51
C TYR A 173 24.97 -10.41 7.46
N THR A 174 24.30 -9.89 6.42
CA THR A 174 23.79 -8.51 6.36
C THR A 174 22.37 -8.45 6.85
#